data_AF-A0A957Q850-F1
#
_entry.id   AF-A0A957Q850-F1
#
_cell.length_a   1.000
_cell.length_b   1.000
_cell.length_c   1.000
_cell.angle_alpha   90.00
_cell.angle_beta   90.00
_cell.angle_gamma   90.00
#
_symmetry.space_group_name_H-M   'P 1'
#
loop_
_entity.id
_entity.type
_entity.pdbx_description
1 polymer ?
#
loop_
_entity_poly.entity_id
_entity_poly.type
_entity_poly.pdbx_seq_one_letter_code
_entity_poly.pdbx_strand_id
1 'polypeptide(L)'
;LWSGLGGEGYVETAWLAATLTAHADARYKIVFGHHPVFPVNGFVGSHQREIAHEIGPKFWEILVRHGVLAYWCSHILAFDVQVHDGVLQILTAGAGTAHRMPEEVEYLHAMQAALDRYGLRYQVLDTAGLAREWLHWPLIAPSPTAWQPLTSGVRPSPRPASLSPTSAATPVEFWQITGHTGDGNDGTPQTLVSTWDEGAALAPFWLGLQGSEQRLAILLAPQPGRSPHLWTGPTLSPNQPFALQVALHSGMGPGGLLWRWNETTPWSSMHGASAWGVERLPGTSHCSVGHAQRGPHDRPFRGDRLRIARQTVQSAL
;
A
#
# COMPACT_ATOMS: atom_id res chain seq x y z
N LEU A 1 28.97 20.29 0.67
CA LEU A 1 28.95 21.72 0.31
C LEU A 1 27.48 22.16 0.28
N TRP A 2 27.15 23.25 0.98
CA TRP A 2 25.83 23.88 0.96
C TRP A 2 25.76 24.82 -0.25
N SER A 3 24.71 24.71 -1.09
CA SER A 3 24.60 25.51 -2.31
C SER A 3 24.04 26.91 -2.08
N GLY A 4 23.46 27.18 -0.90
CA GLY A 4 22.76 28.43 -0.62
C GLY A 4 21.40 28.57 -1.31
N LEU A 5 20.99 27.59 -2.14
CA LEU A 5 19.73 27.59 -2.91
C LEU A 5 18.50 27.17 -2.07
N GLY A 6 18.51 27.48 -0.77
CA GLY A 6 17.42 27.11 0.13
C GLY A 6 16.04 27.61 -0.35
N GLY A 7 14.99 26.87 -0.02
CA GLY A 7 13.61 27.17 -0.40
C GLY A 7 12.64 26.06 0.01
N GLU A 8 11.33 26.34 0.00
CA GLU A 8 10.28 25.33 0.28
C GLU A 8 10.43 24.16 -0.70
N GLY A 9 10.56 22.95 -0.18
CA GLY A 9 10.72 21.73 -1.01
C GLY A 9 12.04 21.56 -1.75
N TYR A 10 13.08 22.37 -1.52
CA TYR A 10 14.41 22.17 -2.13
C TYR A 10 15.24 21.10 -1.41
N VAL A 11 16.03 20.32 -2.16
CA VAL A 11 16.94 19.30 -1.60
C VAL A 11 18.31 19.31 -2.27
N GLU A 12 19.36 19.29 -1.45
CA GLU A 12 20.77 19.19 -1.84
C GLU A 12 21.15 17.77 -2.31
N THR A 13 20.59 17.33 -3.44
CA THR A 13 20.70 15.95 -3.93
C THR A 13 22.14 15.47 -4.15
N ALA A 14 23.06 16.34 -4.58
CA ALA A 14 24.47 15.98 -4.76
C ALA A 14 25.17 15.68 -3.44
N TRP A 15 24.91 16.48 -2.40
CA TRP A 15 25.45 16.23 -1.07
C TRP A 15 24.85 14.97 -0.44
N LEU A 16 23.55 14.75 -0.61
CA LEU A 16 22.87 13.54 -0.13
C LEU A 16 23.49 12.28 -0.75
N ALA A 17 23.64 12.24 -2.06
CA ALA A 17 24.22 11.10 -2.77
C ALA A 17 25.67 10.82 -2.31
N ALA A 18 26.49 11.87 -2.15
CA ALA A 18 27.86 11.72 -1.65
C ALA A 18 27.89 11.17 -0.22
N THR A 19 27.01 11.68 0.66
CA THR A 19 26.89 11.21 2.05
C THR A 19 26.47 9.74 2.10
N LEU A 20 25.44 9.35 1.35
CA LEU A 20 24.97 7.95 1.32
C LEU A 20 26.00 7.01 0.69
N THR A 21 26.83 7.50 -0.25
CA THR A 21 27.96 6.74 -0.80
C THR A 21 29.05 6.51 0.25
N ALA A 22 29.38 7.55 1.02
CA ALA A 22 30.40 7.47 2.07
C ALA A 22 30.00 6.51 3.21
N HIS A 23 28.70 6.27 3.40
CA HIS A 23 28.14 5.36 4.40
C HIS A 23 27.49 4.13 3.75
N ALA A 24 28.04 3.64 2.63
CA ALA A 24 27.48 2.50 1.91
C ALA A 24 27.39 1.22 2.76
N ASP A 25 28.31 1.05 3.70
CA ASP A 25 28.44 -0.07 4.64
C ASP A 25 27.46 -0.02 5.83
N ALA A 26 26.79 1.12 6.05
CA ALA A 26 25.78 1.24 7.08
C ALA A 26 24.63 0.25 6.83
N ARG A 27 24.36 -0.60 7.83
CA ARG A 27 23.30 -1.61 7.79
C ARG A 27 21.92 -1.00 7.53
N TYR A 28 21.65 0.13 8.20
CA TYR A 28 20.42 0.89 8.04
C TYR A 28 20.77 2.34 7.73
N LYS A 29 20.09 2.90 6.74
CA LYS A 29 20.18 4.31 6.37
C LYS A 29 18.79 4.91 6.52
N ILE A 30 18.68 5.98 7.28
CA ILE A 30 17.44 6.72 7.50
C ILE A 30 17.70 8.17 7.11
N VAL A 31 16.78 8.75 6.34
CA VAL A 31 16.85 10.16 5.93
C VAL A 31 15.70 10.92 6.57
N PHE A 32 15.96 12.11 7.07
CA PHE A 32 14.94 13.01 7.62
C PHE A 32 14.84 14.25 6.75
N GLY A 33 13.62 14.71 6.52
CA GLY A 33 13.34 15.96 5.82
C GLY A 33 12.02 16.56 6.32
N HIS A 34 11.69 17.76 5.85
CA HIS A 34 10.45 18.41 6.25
C HIS A 34 9.28 18.01 5.37
N HIS A 35 9.42 18.13 4.04
CA HIS A 35 8.36 17.90 3.07
C HIS A 35 8.30 16.45 2.61
N PRO A 36 7.11 15.86 2.37
CA PRO A 36 7.02 14.57 1.71
C PRO A 36 7.46 14.65 0.25
N VAL A 37 7.85 13.53 -0.34
CA VAL A 37 8.07 13.40 -1.79
C VAL A 37 6.78 13.04 -2.49
N PHE A 38 6.04 12.07 -1.93
CA PHE A 38 4.77 11.63 -2.46
C PHE A 38 3.61 12.26 -1.69
N PRO A 39 2.50 12.60 -2.37
CA PRO A 39 1.25 13.04 -1.76
C PRO A 39 0.81 12.14 -0.60
N VAL A 40 0.22 12.72 0.44
CA VAL A 40 -0.44 11.95 1.49
C VAL A 40 -1.67 11.25 0.92
N ASN A 41 -1.85 9.97 1.26
CA ASN A 41 -3.04 9.23 0.85
C ASN A 41 -4.34 9.96 1.26
N GLY A 42 -5.25 10.16 0.31
CA GLY A 42 -6.50 10.90 0.53
C GLY A 42 -6.45 12.39 0.21
N PHE A 43 -5.26 12.95 0.01
CA PHE A 43 -5.09 14.32 -0.44
C PHE A 43 -5.00 14.34 -1.98
N VAL A 44 -5.68 15.30 -2.61
CA VAL A 44 -5.70 15.48 -4.07
C VAL A 44 -5.51 16.94 -4.45
N GLY A 45 -4.95 17.18 -5.64
CA GLY A 45 -4.75 18.51 -6.19
C GLY A 45 -3.30 18.79 -6.56
N SER A 46 -3.10 19.85 -7.33
CA SER A 46 -1.76 20.32 -7.70
C SER A 46 -1.07 20.99 -6.50
N HIS A 47 0.21 20.69 -6.29
CA HIS A 47 1.06 21.33 -5.28
C HIS A 47 0.61 21.08 -3.83
N GLN A 48 0.62 19.83 -3.36
CA GLN A 48 0.31 19.52 -1.95
C GLN A 48 1.46 19.85 -0.98
N ARG A 49 2.32 20.80 -1.37
CA ARG A 49 3.53 21.18 -0.64
C ARG A 49 4.47 20.00 -0.36
N GLU A 50 4.56 19.12 -1.35
CA GLU A 50 5.62 18.11 -1.47
C GLU A 50 6.97 18.79 -1.76
N ILE A 51 8.05 18.01 -1.74
CA ILE A 51 9.32 18.38 -2.37
C ILE A 51 9.03 18.81 -3.81
N ALA A 52 9.74 19.84 -4.28
CA ALA A 52 9.54 20.42 -5.59
C ALA A 52 9.54 19.31 -6.67
N HIS A 53 8.56 19.35 -7.58
CA HIS A 53 8.31 18.29 -8.57
C HIS A 53 9.54 18.03 -9.45
N GLU A 54 10.37 19.05 -9.69
CA GLU A 54 11.60 18.93 -10.47
C GLU A 54 12.73 18.18 -9.73
N ILE A 55 12.66 18.10 -8.41
CA ILE A 55 13.73 17.56 -7.53
C ILE A 55 13.29 16.23 -6.90
N GLY A 56 12.01 16.07 -6.56
CA GLY A 56 11.45 14.92 -5.88
C GLY A 56 11.84 13.57 -6.49
N PRO A 57 11.67 13.36 -7.82
CA PRO A 57 12.04 12.11 -8.47
C PRO A 57 13.53 11.76 -8.30
N LYS A 58 14.42 12.74 -8.48
CA LYS A 58 15.87 12.54 -8.33
C LYS A 58 16.25 12.26 -6.87
N PHE A 59 15.63 12.96 -5.93
CA PHE A 59 15.82 12.71 -4.51
C PHE A 59 15.43 11.27 -4.17
N TRP A 60 14.25 10.81 -4.61
CA TRP A 60 13.79 9.45 -4.34
C TRP A 60 14.67 8.39 -4.99
N GLU A 61 15.08 8.60 -6.25
CA GLU A 61 15.99 7.69 -6.95
C GLU A 61 17.30 7.47 -6.17
N ILE A 62 17.83 8.53 -5.56
CA ILE A 62 19.02 8.44 -4.69
C ILE A 62 18.72 7.56 -3.47
N LEU A 63 17.56 7.72 -2.82
CA LEU A 63 17.19 6.89 -1.66
C LEU A 63 17.11 5.40 -2.04
N VAL A 64 16.43 5.09 -3.14
CA VAL A 64 16.28 3.72 -3.66
C VAL A 64 17.64 3.13 -3.99
N ARG A 65 18.47 3.83 -4.79
CA ARG A 65 19.79 3.37 -5.22
C ARG A 65 20.72 3.05 -4.06
N HIS A 66 20.64 3.80 -2.97
CA HIS A 66 21.51 3.62 -1.80
C HIS A 66 20.94 2.67 -0.75
N GLY A 67 19.76 2.07 -0.99
CA GLY A 67 19.11 1.15 -0.06
C GLY A 67 18.71 1.83 1.24
N VAL A 68 18.17 3.05 1.16
CA VAL A 68 17.62 3.76 2.32
C VAL A 68 16.42 2.99 2.84
N LEU A 69 16.39 2.75 4.16
CA LEU A 69 15.30 2.01 4.80
C LEU A 69 14.02 2.83 4.78
N ALA A 70 14.14 4.11 5.15
CA ALA A 70 13.01 5.01 5.30
C ALA A 70 13.44 6.48 5.21
N TYR A 71 12.54 7.27 4.65
CA TYR A 71 12.52 8.72 4.66
C TYR A 71 11.43 9.19 5.62
N TRP A 72 11.81 9.86 6.71
CA TRP A 72 10.87 10.52 7.60
C TRP A 72 10.65 11.96 7.16
N CYS A 73 9.38 12.32 7.04
CA CYS A 73 8.95 13.66 6.73
C CYS A 73 7.77 14.10 7.61
N SER A 74 7.41 15.36 7.48
CA SER A 74 6.34 16.00 8.23
C SER A 74 5.62 16.99 7.30
N HIS A 75 5.42 18.23 7.74
CA HIS A 75 4.83 19.34 7.01
C HIS A 75 3.31 19.23 6.78
N ILE A 76 2.84 18.13 6.19
CA ILE A 76 1.41 17.86 6.02
C ILE A 76 0.86 17.33 7.32
N LEU A 77 -0.19 17.95 7.84
CA LEU A 77 -0.76 17.68 9.17
C LEU A 77 -1.56 16.37 9.21
N ALA A 78 -0.86 15.27 8.98
CA ALA A 78 -1.39 13.93 8.87
C ALA A 78 -0.44 12.87 9.46
N PHE A 79 -0.92 11.64 9.58
CA PHE A 79 -0.08 10.45 9.58
C PHE A 79 -0.26 9.67 8.27
N ASP A 80 0.84 9.28 7.63
CA ASP A 80 0.77 8.39 6.47
C ASP A 80 2.06 7.59 6.33
N VAL A 81 1.93 6.35 5.84
CA VAL A 81 3.06 5.53 5.47
C VAL A 81 2.84 4.97 4.08
N GLN A 82 3.83 5.13 3.22
CA GLN A 82 3.83 4.55 1.87
C GLN A 82 5.19 3.89 1.63
N VAL A 83 5.22 2.89 0.77
CA VAL A 83 6.49 2.33 0.27
C VAL A 83 6.58 2.55 -1.23
N HIS A 84 7.74 2.98 -1.71
CA HIS A 84 8.00 3.09 -3.14
C HIS A 84 9.38 2.50 -3.42
N ASP A 85 9.41 1.42 -4.21
CA ASP A 85 10.62 0.69 -4.56
C ASP A 85 11.43 0.26 -3.33
N GLY A 86 10.72 -0.12 -2.27
CA GLY A 86 11.31 -0.69 -1.04
C GLY A 86 11.74 0.31 0.01
N VAL A 87 11.69 1.62 -0.30
CA VAL A 87 11.95 2.70 0.65
C VAL A 87 10.63 3.17 1.24
N LEU A 88 10.54 3.26 2.57
CA LEU A 88 9.37 3.82 3.24
C LEU A 88 9.40 5.35 3.19
N GLN A 89 8.30 6.00 2.84
CA GLN A 89 8.02 7.38 3.23
C GLN A 89 7.12 7.34 4.46
N ILE A 90 7.62 7.84 5.59
CA ILE A 90 6.87 7.91 6.84
C ILE A 90 6.61 9.38 7.16
N LEU A 91 5.36 9.79 7.00
CA LEU A 91 4.91 11.13 7.31
C LEU A 91 4.27 11.16 8.69
N THR A 92 4.79 12.01 9.57
CA THR A 92 4.22 12.24 10.91
C THR A 92 4.24 13.71 11.27
N ALA A 93 3.05 14.29 11.49
CA ALA A 93 2.87 15.69 11.86
C ALA A 93 1.76 15.87 12.91
N GLY A 94 1.60 14.89 13.80
CA GLY A 94 0.52 14.81 14.78
C GLY A 94 0.67 15.66 16.04
N ALA A 95 1.74 16.44 16.22
CA ALA A 95 2.18 16.84 17.55
C ALA A 95 1.48 18.06 18.19
N GLY A 96 0.65 18.84 17.48
CA GLY A 96 0.06 20.04 18.12
C GLY A 96 -0.90 20.93 17.34
N THR A 97 -1.15 20.67 16.06
CA THR A 97 -1.99 21.55 15.20
C THR A 97 -3.37 20.95 14.91
N ALA A 98 -4.01 20.34 15.91
CA ALA A 98 -5.30 19.65 15.76
C ALA A 98 -6.37 20.47 15.03
N HIS A 99 -6.49 21.77 15.35
CA HIS A 99 -7.46 22.69 14.75
C HIS A 99 -7.28 22.93 13.23
N ARG A 100 -6.23 22.39 12.62
CA ARG A 100 -5.96 22.47 11.17
C ARG A 100 -5.94 21.09 10.50
N MET A 101 -6.11 20.03 11.27
CA MET A 101 -6.15 18.66 10.75
C MET A 101 -7.55 18.41 10.14
N PRO A 102 -7.65 17.66 9.04
CA PRO A 102 -8.93 17.18 8.53
C PRO A 102 -9.68 16.40 9.61
N GLU A 103 -10.85 16.90 10.02
CA GLU A 103 -11.68 16.28 11.05
C GLU A 103 -12.07 14.85 10.66
N GLU A 104 -12.23 13.97 11.66
CA GLU A 104 -12.64 12.56 11.53
C GLU A 104 -11.67 11.64 10.76
N VAL A 105 -10.65 12.21 10.10
CA VAL A 105 -9.62 11.51 9.35
C VAL A 105 -8.31 11.54 10.11
N GLU A 106 -7.83 12.74 10.43
CA GLU A 106 -6.54 12.94 11.08
C GLU A 106 -6.70 13.21 12.58
N TYR A 107 -5.63 12.99 13.33
CA TYR A 107 -5.65 13.05 14.78
C TYR A 107 -4.28 13.36 15.37
N LEU A 108 -4.29 13.89 16.60
CA LEU A 108 -3.06 14.10 17.36
C LEU A 108 -2.42 12.77 17.71
N HIS A 109 -1.14 12.63 17.43
CA HIS A 109 -0.43 11.38 17.61
C HIS A 109 1.05 11.54 17.95
N ALA A 110 1.61 10.48 18.51
CA ALA A 110 3.05 10.28 18.65
C ALA A 110 3.46 8.93 18.05
N MET A 111 4.54 8.92 17.29
CA MET A 111 5.12 7.69 16.75
C MET A 111 6.20 7.17 17.70
N GLN A 112 6.11 5.89 18.05
CA GLN A 112 7.16 5.16 18.76
C GLN A 112 7.77 4.13 17.82
N ALA A 113 9.08 4.21 17.60
CA ALA A 113 9.81 3.32 16.71
C ALA A 113 10.99 2.63 17.40
N ALA A 114 11.27 1.40 16.98
CA ALA A 114 12.44 0.62 17.34
C ALA A 114 13.15 0.15 16.06
N LEU A 115 14.48 0.28 16.03
CA LEU A 115 15.32 -0.22 14.95
C LEU A 115 16.34 -1.17 15.54
N ASP A 116 16.33 -2.42 15.10
CA ASP A 116 17.26 -3.44 15.58
C ASP A 116 17.67 -4.40 14.45
N ARG A 117 18.26 -5.54 14.81
CA ARG A 117 18.70 -6.55 13.83
C ARG A 117 17.57 -7.17 12.99
N TYR A 118 16.31 -6.94 13.32
CA TYR A 118 15.17 -7.47 12.59
C TYR A 118 14.50 -6.40 11.72
N GLY A 119 15.04 -5.18 11.71
CA GLY A 119 14.52 -4.06 10.93
C GLY A 119 13.81 -3.02 11.80
N LEU A 120 12.95 -2.24 11.15
CA LEU A 120 12.17 -1.18 11.76
C LEU A 120 10.84 -1.76 12.27
N ARG A 121 10.48 -1.44 13.51
CA ARG A 121 9.12 -1.62 14.03
C ARG A 121 8.62 -0.29 14.55
N TYR A 122 7.35 0.02 14.32
CA TYR A 122 6.72 1.18 14.92
C TYR A 122 5.28 0.94 15.32
N GLN A 123 4.81 1.79 16.23
CA GLN A 123 3.39 2.02 16.51
C GLN A 123 3.12 3.53 16.55
N VAL A 124 1.91 3.92 16.22
CA VAL A 124 1.43 5.30 16.31
C VAL A 124 0.35 5.35 17.37
N LEU A 125 0.55 6.18 18.38
CA LEU A 125 -0.31 6.30 19.55
C LEU A 125 -1.14 7.58 19.43
N ASP A 126 -2.45 7.46 19.61
CA ASP A 126 -3.32 8.62 19.79
C ASP A 126 -3.18 9.23 21.20
N THR A 127 -3.94 10.28 21.48
CA THR A 127 -3.93 10.97 22.79
C THR A 127 -4.50 10.13 23.94
N ALA A 128 -5.21 9.04 23.64
CA ALA A 128 -5.64 8.06 24.63
C ALA A 128 -4.59 6.95 24.85
N GLY A 129 -3.48 6.98 24.12
CA GLY A 129 -2.44 5.95 24.15
C GLY A 129 -2.81 4.69 23.38
N LEU A 130 -3.85 4.72 22.54
CA LEU A 130 -4.24 3.59 21.71
C LEU A 130 -3.38 3.55 20.44
N ALA A 131 -2.88 2.37 20.10
CA ALA A 131 -2.22 2.14 18.82
C ALA A 131 -3.23 2.23 17.68
N ARG A 132 -2.96 3.09 16.70
CA ARG A 132 -3.80 3.34 15.52
C ARG A 132 -3.20 2.69 14.27
N GLU A 133 -1.90 2.84 14.09
CA GLU A 133 -1.10 2.22 13.02
C GLU A 133 0.12 1.52 13.61
N TRP A 134 0.63 0.54 12.88
CA TRP A 134 1.79 -0.26 13.25
C TRP A 134 2.46 -0.84 12.00
N LEU A 135 3.75 -1.11 12.10
CA LEU A 135 4.50 -1.75 11.02
C LEU A 135 5.66 -2.56 11.60
N HIS A 136 5.95 -3.70 10.95
CA HIS A 136 7.25 -4.34 10.97
C HIS A 136 7.82 -4.37 9.55
N TRP A 137 8.98 -3.74 9.36
CA TRP A 137 9.67 -3.62 8.07
C TRP A 137 11.11 -4.15 8.11
N PRO A 138 11.56 -4.95 7.13
CA PRO A 138 10.81 -5.44 5.98
C PRO A 138 9.69 -6.39 6.39
N LEU A 139 8.67 -6.54 5.54
CA LEU A 139 7.60 -7.50 5.78
C LEU A 139 8.17 -8.91 5.96
N ILE A 140 7.64 -9.63 6.94
CA ILE A 140 7.96 -11.05 7.14
C ILE A 140 7.45 -11.82 5.92
N ALA A 141 8.39 -12.37 5.16
CA ALA A 141 8.05 -13.07 3.93
C ALA A 141 7.19 -14.32 4.22
N PRO A 142 6.13 -14.56 3.42
CA PRO A 142 5.39 -15.81 3.48
C PRO A 142 6.30 -17.01 3.20
N SER A 143 6.09 -18.11 3.93
CA SER A 143 6.80 -19.37 3.67
C SER A 143 6.41 -19.92 2.28
N PRO A 144 7.37 -20.29 1.41
CA PRO A 144 7.08 -20.82 0.08
C PRO A 144 6.18 -22.06 0.06
N THR A 145 6.13 -22.83 1.15
CA THR A 145 5.34 -24.06 1.24
C THR A 145 3.96 -23.88 1.88
N ALA A 146 3.63 -22.66 2.35
CA ALA A 146 2.41 -22.38 3.11
C ALA A 146 1.30 -21.69 2.30
N TRP A 147 1.53 -21.46 1.00
CA TRP A 147 0.56 -20.88 0.09
C TRP A 147 -0.67 -21.79 -0.06
N GLN A 148 -1.85 -21.25 0.22
CA GLN A 148 -3.13 -21.93 0.06
C GLN A 148 -3.75 -21.57 -1.29
N PRO A 149 -3.91 -22.52 -2.23
CA PRO A 149 -4.52 -22.24 -3.51
C PRO A 149 -5.96 -21.78 -3.35
N LEU A 150 -6.30 -20.75 -4.13
CA LEU A 150 -7.65 -20.28 -4.30
C LEU A 150 -8.23 -20.89 -5.58
N THR A 151 -9.05 -21.93 -5.41
CA THR A 151 -9.79 -22.56 -6.51
C THR A 151 -10.70 -21.57 -7.23
N SER A 152 -10.93 -21.81 -8.52
CA SER A 152 -11.89 -21.07 -9.35
C SER A 152 -13.33 -21.24 -8.85
N GLY A 153 -14.16 -20.23 -9.10
CA GLY A 153 -15.58 -20.23 -8.69
C GLY A 153 -15.81 -19.63 -7.30
N VAL A 154 -17.05 -19.74 -6.82
CA VAL A 154 -17.52 -19.14 -5.56
C VAL A 154 -17.23 -20.09 -4.39
N ARG A 155 -16.75 -19.53 -3.28
CA ARG A 155 -16.47 -20.24 -2.02
C ARG A 155 -16.69 -19.33 -0.80
N PRO A 156 -16.65 -19.88 0.43
CA PRO A 156 -16.60 -19.07 1.64
C PRO A 156 -15.44 -18.08 1.61
N SER A 157 -15.68 -16.87 2.09
CA SER A 157 -14.68 -15.81 2.07
C SER A 157 -13.49 -16.15 2.97
N PRO A 158 -12.27 -15.86 2.53
CA PRO A 158 -11.08 -15.92 3.36
C PRO A 158 -11.07 -14.91 4.52
N ARG A 159 -11.96 -13.90 4.49
CA ARG A 159 -12.04 -12.78 5.43
C ARG A 159 -13.32 -12.86 6.27
N PRO A 160 -13.33 -13.62 7.38
CA PRO A 160 -14.51 -13.70 8.24
C PRO A 160 -14.86 -12.33 8.84
N ALA A 161 -16.11 -12.18 9.31
CA ALA A 161 -16.60 -10.98 9.99
C ALA A 161 -15.70 -10.58 11.17
N SER A 162 -14.97 -9.48 10.97
CA SER A 162 -14.09 -8.68 11.85
C SER A 162 -13.67 -9.23 13.24
N LEU A 163 -12.36 -9.39 13.42
CA LEU A 163 -11.66 -9.06 14.68
C LEU A 163 -11.32 -7.56 14.64
N SER A 164 -11.43 -6.86 15.78
CA SER A 164 -11.19 -5.40 15.86
C SER A 164 -9.94 -4.94 15.06
N PRO A 165 -10.09 -4.02 14.10
CA PRO A 165 -9.07 -3.68 13.10
C PRO A 165 -7.81 -3.00 13.65
N THR A 166 -7.80 -2.61 14.92
CA THR A 166 -6.74 -1.82 15.58
C THR A 166 -5.78 -2.66 16.42
N SER A 167 -5.90 -3.99 16.42
CA SER A 167 -4.91 -4.82 17.09
C SER A 167 -3.71 -5.09 16.18
N ALA A 168 -2.51 -4.93 16.70
CA ALA A 168 -1.30 -5.42 16.04
C ALA A 168 -1.26 -6.94 15.83
N ALA A 169 -2.24 -7.67 16.38
CA ALA A 169 -2.49 -9.07 16.11
C ALA A 169 -3.22 -9.34 14.77
N THR A 170 -3.63 -8.30 14.03
CA THR A 170 -4.23 -8.52 12.71
C THR A 170 -3.14 -8.97 11.72
N PRO A 171 -3.28 -10.16 11.10
CA PRO A 171 -2.26 -10.69 10.22
C PRO A 171 -2.21 -9.91 8.89
N VAL A 172 -1.04 -9.85 8.29
CA VAL A 172 -0.85 -9.36 6.93
C VAL A 172 -1.30 -10.46 5.95
N GLU A 173 -2.17 -10.11 5.00
CA GLU A 173 -2.58 -11.04 3.94
C GLU A 173 -1.64 -10.90 2.74
N PHE A 174 -1.07 -12.01 2.28
CA PHE A 174 -0.25 -12.10 1.08
C PHE A 174 -0.93 -12.93 0.02
N TRP A 175 -0.89 -12.47 -1.22
CA TRP A 175 -1.58 -13.06 -2.35
C TRP A 175 -0.57 -13.23 -3.48
N GLN A 176 -0.41 -14.44 -4.00
CA GLN A 176 0.41 -14.74 -5.17
C GLN A 176 -0.52 -14.95 -6.36
N ILE A 177 -0.31 -14.18 -7.41
CA ILE A 177 -1.19 -14.13 -8.57
C ILE A 177 -0.35 -14.37 -9.81
N THR A 178 -0.74 -15.37 -10.58
CA THR A 178 -0.11 -15.69 -11.86
C THR A 178 -1.19 -15.91 -12.92
N GLY A 179 -0.86 -15.65 -14.17
CA GLY A 179 -1.76 -15.90 -15.28
C GLY A 179 -1.15 -15.43 -16.59
N HIS A 180 -1.96 -15.48 -17.63
CA HIS A 180 -1.65 -14.93 -18.94
C HIS A 180 -2.73 -13.91 -19.27
N THR A 181 -2.37 -12.66 -19.54
CA THR A 181 -3.35 -11.64 -19.92
C THR A 181 -3.98 -11.97 -21.27
N GLY A 182 -5.24 -11.58 -21.47
CA GLY A 182 -5.88 -11.66 -22.78
C GLY A 182 -5.37 -10.59 -23.75
N ASP A 183 -5.83 -10.66 -25.00
CA ASP A 183 -5.62 -9.61 -26.00
C ASP A 183 -6.18 -8.26 -25.51
N GLY A 184 -5.74 -7.16 -26.16
CA GLY A 184 -6.07 -5.78 -25.79
C GLY A 184 -7.51 -5.61 -25.30
N ASN A 185 -7.68 -5.01 -24.13
CA ASN A 185 -8.97 -4.89 -23.47
C ASN A 185 -9.75 -3.68 -24.03
N ASP A 186 -11.05 -3.83 -24.27
CA ASP A 186 -11.99 -2.75 -24.61
C ASP A 186 -12.20 -1.72 -23.46
N GLY A 187 -11.39 -1.79 -22.41
CA GLY A 187 -11.49 -1.00 -21.19
C GLY A 187 -12.32 -1.64 -20.08
N THR A 188 -13.04 -2.73 -20.37
CA THR A 188 -13.94 -3.37 -19.39
C THR A 188 -13.16 -3.93 -18.20
N PRO A 189 -13.58 -3.67 -16.94
CA PRO A 189 -12.91 -4.26 -15.78
C PRO A 189 -12.94 -5.79 -15.82
N GLN A 190 -11.86 -6.42 -15.39
CA GLN A 190 -11.68 -7.87 -15.32
C GLN A 190 -11.33 -8.29 -13.90
N THR A 191 -11.92 -9.36 -13.40
CA THR A 191 -11.80 -9.74 -11.98
C THR A 191 -10.75 -10.81 -11.78
N LEU A 192 -9.78 -10.54 -10.90
CA LEU A 192 -8.87 -11.56 -10.38
C LEU A 192 -9.49 -12.23 -9.16
N VAL A 193 -9.91 -11.42 -8.17
CA VAL A 193 -10.62 -11.87 -6.96
C VAL A 193 -11.68 -10.86 -6.56
N SER A 194 -12.82 -11.33 -6.09
CA SER A 194 -13.84 -10.50 -5.45
C SER A 194 -14.29 -11.14 -4.14
N THR A 195 -14.61 -10.35 -3.11
CA THR A 195 -15.26 -10.84 -1.88
C THR A 195 -16.47 -10.00 -1.51
N TRP A 196 -17.58 -10.62 -1.11
CA TRP A 196 -18.86 -9.94 -0.88
C TRP A 196 -19.78 -10.69 0.09
N ASP A 197 -20.89 -10.03 0.46
CA ASP A 197 -22.02 -10.62 1.18
C ASP A 197 -23.27 -10.67 0.30
N GLU A 198 -24.16 -11.61 0.60
CA GLU A 198 -25.45 -11.67 -0.09
C GLU A 198 -26.22 -10.35 0.05
N GLY A 199 -26.81 -9.90 -1.05
CA GLY A 199 -27.54 -8.63 -1.11
C GLY A 199 -26.67 -7.37 -1.16
N ALA A 200 -25.34 -7.48 -1.08
CA ALA A 200 -24.45 -6.32 -1.20
C ALA A 200 -24.53 -5.71 -2.61
N ALA A 201 -24.80 -4.41 -2.70
CA ALA A 201 -24.86 -3.70 -3.97
C ALA A 201 -23.50 -3.66 -4.69
N LEU A 202 -22.41 -3.56 -3.91
CA LEU A 202 -21.03 -3.58 -4.36
C LEU A 202 -20.21 -4.53 -3.47
N ALA A 203 -19.18 -5.13 -4.05
CA ALA A 203 -18.27 -6.00 -3.33
C ALA A 203 -17.41 -5.12 -2.42
N PRO A 204 -17.37 -5.38 -1.10
CA PRO A 204 -16.47 -4.66 -0.19
C PRO A 204 -15.01 -4.70 -0.63
N PHE A 205 -14.59 -5.78 -1.30
CA PHE A 205 -13.27 -5.87 -1.90
C PHE A 205 -13.33 -6.49 -3.30
N TRP A 206 -12.68 -5.82 -4.24
CA TRP A 206 -12.44 -6.33 -5.58
C TRP A 206 -10.98 -6.05 -5.98
N LEU A 207 -10.31 -7.06 -6.51
CA LEU A 207 -8.98 -6.98 -7.10
C LEU A 207 -9.10 -7.42 -8.56
N GLY A 208 -8.62 -6.60 -9.48
CA GLY A 208 -8.77 -6.85 -10.91
C GLY A 208 -7.86 -6.03 -11.79
N LEU A 209 -8.17 -6.04 -13.09
CA LEU A 209 -7.54 -5.23 -14.13
C LEU A 209 -8.56 -4.23 -14.64
N GLN A 210 -8.15 -2.98 -14.83
CA GLN A 210 -9.01 -1.89 -15.30
C GLN A 210 -8.37 -1.15 -16.48
N GLY A 211 -9.22 -0.66 -17.39
CA GLY A 211 -8.80 0.12 -18.53
C GLY A 211 -8.18 -0.72 -19.66
N SER A 212 -7.88 -0.05 -20.77
CA SER A 212 -7.28 -0.66 -21.96
C SER A 212 -5.83 -1.08 -21.73
N GLU A 213 -5.14 -0.40 -20.80
CA GLU A 213 -3.77 -0.69 -20.36
C GLU A 213 -3.67 -1.86 -19.36
N GLN A 214 -4.79 -2.49 -19.00
CA GLN A 214 -4.85 -3.59 -18.04
C GLN A 214 -4.13 -3.27 -16.71
N ARG A 215 -4.47 -2.13 -16.11
CA ARG A 215 -3.87 -1.68 -14.86
C ARG A 215 -4.41 -2.49 -13.69
N LEU A 216 -3.52 -3.03 -12.86
CA LEU A 216 -3.89 -3.66 -11.59
C LEU A 216 -4.65 -2.65 -10.73
N ALA A 217 -5.80 -3.05 -10.22
CA ALA A 217 -6.66 -2.17 -9.45
C ALA A 217 -7.30 -2.91 -8.27
N ILE A 218 -7.39 -2.21 -7.14
CA ILE A 218 -8.17 -2.64 -5.98
C ILE A 218 -9.28 -1.62 -5.76
N LEU A 219 -10.52 -2.09 -5.65
CA LEU A 219 -11.68 -1.31 -5.25
C LEU A 219 -12.10 -1.74 -3.84
N LEU A 220 -12.17 -0.77 -2.93
CA LEU A 220 -12.62 -0.95 -1.56
C LEU A 220 -13.97 -0.27 -1.36
N ALA A 221 -14.99 -1.00 -0.92
CA ALA A 221 -16.30 -0.46 -0.57
C ALA A 221 -16.58 -0.71 0.93
N PRO A 222 -15.97 0.07 1.84
CA PRO A 222 -16.05 -0.19 3.27
C PRO A 222 -17.44 0.06 3.87
N GLN A 223 -18.27 0.87 3.20
CA GLN A 223 -19.60 1.25 3.68
C GLN A 223 -20.65 1.08 2.57
N PRO A 224 -21.77 0.38 2.83
CA PRO A 224 -22.89 0.31 1.91
C PRO A 224 -23.43 1.71 1.55
N GLY A 225 -23.72 1.94 0.26
CA GLY A 225 -24.27 3.21 -0.22
C GLY A 225 -23.28 4.37 -0.33
N ARG A 226 -21.98 4.15 -0.03
CA ARG A 226 -20.90 5.11 -0.31
C ARG A 226 -20.11 4.69 -1.54
N SER A 227 -19.51 5.68 -2.20
CA SER A 227 -18.65 5.45 -3.35
C SER A 227 -17.44 4.58 -2.95
N PRO A 228 -17.05 3.58 -3.75
CA PRO A 228 -15.86 2.79 -3.48
C PRO A 228 -14.60 3.62 -3.70
N HIS A 229 -13.51 3.21 -3.06
CA HIS A 229 -12.19 3.82 -3.16
C HIS A 229 -11.32 2.99 -4.10
N LEU A 230 -10.75 3.63 -5.12
CA LEU A 230 -9.92 3.00 -6.12
C LEU A 230 -8.44 3.18 -5.80
N TRP A 231 -7.72 2.07 -5.86
CA TRP A 231 -6.29 1.96 -5.73
C TRP A 231 -5.72 1.33 -6.99
N THR A 232 -4.61 1.84 -7.47
CA THR A 232 -4.02 1.45 -8.75
C THR A 232 -2.56 1.05 -8.59
N GLY A 233 -2.16 0.01 -9.33
CA GLY A 233 -0.81 -0.53 -9.32
C GLY A 233 -0.20 -0.51 -10.73
N PRO A 234 0.64 -1.50 -11.06
CA PRO A 234 1.32 -1.56 -12.36
C PRO A 234 0.34 -1.90 -13.49
N THR A 235 0.75 -1.63 -14.71
CA THR A 235 0.09 -2.13 -15.92
C THR A 235 0.61 -3.52 -16.26
N LEU A 236 -0.27 -4.38 -16.75
CA LEU A 236 0.10 -5.70 -17.26
C LEU A 236 0.08 -5.65 -18.78
N SER A 237 1.16 -6.09 -19.42
CA SER A 237 1.22 -6.12 -20.89
C SER A 237 0.15 -7.07 -21.46
N PRO A 238 -0.57 -6.69 -22.52
CA PRO A 238 -1.53 -7.58 -23.18
C PRO A 238 -0.87 -8.83 -23.75
N ASN A 239 -1.58 -9.97 -23.70
CA ASN A 239 -1.14 -11.26 -24.23
C ASN A 239 0.25 -11.69 -23.72
N GLN A 240 0.55 -11.45 -22.44
CA GLN A 240 1.81 -11.81 -21.79
C GLN A 240 1.56 -12.58 -20.49
N PRO A 241 2.47 -13.51 -20.12
CA PRO A 241 2.46 -14.10 -18.80
C PRO A 241 2.78 -13.04 -17.75
N PHE A 242 2.12 -13.12 -16.60
CA PHE A 242 2.42 -12.29 -15.45
C PHE A 242 2.51 -13.14 -14.19
N ALA A 243 3.35 -12.66 -13.28
CA ALA A 243 3.42 -13.11 -11.90
C ALA A 243 3.58 -11.86 -11.04
N LEU A 244 2.77 -11.73 -10.00
CA LEU A 244 2.88 -10.65 -9.03
C LEU A 244 2.42 -11.13 -7.66
N GLN A 245 2.87 -10.43 -6.64
CA GLN A 245 2.39 -10.58 -5.27
C GLN A 245 1.70 -9.30 -4.83
N VAL A 246 0.61 -9.44 -4.09
CA VAL A 246 -0.10 -8.37 -3.40
C VAL A 246 -0.05 -8.64 -1.91
N ALA A 247 0.17 -7.59 -1.11
CA ALA A 247 0.02 -7.67 0.34
C ALA A 247 -0.99 -6.65 0.85
N LEU A 248 -1.75 -7.03 1.86
CA LEU A 248 -2.78 -6.21 2.48
C LEU A 248 -2.46 -6.09 3.96
N HIS A 249 -2.07 -4.88 4.37
CA HIS A 249 -1.51 -4.60 5.68
C HIS A 249 -2.33 -3.53 6.39
N SER A 250 -3.27 -3.94 7.26
CA SER A 250 -4.16 -3.00 7.97
C SER A 250 -3.40 -2.05 8.90
N GLY A 251 -2.24 -2.44 9.43
CA GLY A 251 -1.43 -1.58 10.28
C GLY A 251 -0.81 -0.36 9.57
N MET A 252 -0.73 -0.34 8.24
CA MET A 252 -0.15 0.78 7.50
C MET A 252 -1.19 1.85 7.13
N GLY A 253 -2.44 1.68 7.57
CA GLY A 253 -3.56 2.49 7.11
C GLY A 253 -3.69 2.45 5.57
N PRO A 254 -3.92 3.60 4.90
CA PRO A 254 -4.18 3.63 3.46
C PRO A 254 -3.04 3.08 2.59
N GLY A 255 -1.78 3.29 2.97
CA GLY A 255 -0.63 2.80 2.18
C GLY A 255 -0.38 1.30 2.29
N GLY A 256 -1.19 0.55 3.06
CA GLY A 256 -1.07 -0.89 3.30
C GLY A 256 -1.52 -1.79 2.15
N LEU A 257 -1.89 -1.24 1.01
CA LEU A 257 -2.14 -2.00 -0.23
C LEU A 257 -0.86 -2.07 -1.03
N LEU A 258 -0.18 -3.20 -1.00
CA LEU A 258 1.17 -3.33 -1.56
C LEU A 258 1.20 -4.29 -2.73
N TRP A 259 2.15 -4.09 -3.63
CA TRP A 259 2.42 -5.00 -4.75
C TRP A 259 3.92 -5.14 -5.01
N ARG A 260 4.31 -6.26 -5.63
CA ARG A 260 5.64 -6.49 -6.22
C ARG A 260 5.54 -7.54 -7.32
N TRP A 261 6.49 -7.58 -8.25
CA TRP A 261 6.47 -8.58 -9.34
C TRP A 261 6.86 -9.98 -8.86
N ASN A 262 7.86 -10.07 -8.00
CA ASN A 262 8.34 -11.34 -7.47
C ASN A 262 9.07 -11.10 -6.13
N GLU A 263 9.59 -12.18 -5.54
CA GLU A 263 10.23 -12.14 -4.23
C GLU A 263 11.50 -11.29 -4.15
N THR A 264 12.15 -11.05 -5.30
CA THR A 264 13.39 -10.25 -5.42
C THR A 264 13.13 -8.79 -5.72
N THR A 265 11.94 -8.45 -6.22
CA THR A 265 11.54 -7.05 -6.44
C THR A 265 11.07 -6.43 -5.14
N PRO A 266 11.40 -5.16 -4.87
CA PRO A 266 10.91 -4.48 -3.70
C PRO A 266 9.39 -4.28 -3.75
N TRP A 267 8.80 -4.09 -2.56
CA TRP A 267 7.39 -3.72 -2.44
C TRP A 267 7.19 -2.24 -2.80
N SER A 268 6.04 -1.96 -3.40
CA SER A 268 5.50 -0.61 -3.61
C SER A 268 4.04 -0.56 -3.17
N SER A 269 3.63 0.53 -2.52
CA SER A 269 2.22 0.83 -2.25
C SER A 269 1.49 1.07 -3.58
N MET A 270 0.21 0.70 -3.61
CA MET A 270 -0.70 1.11 -4.67
C MET A 270 -1.04 2.58 -4.50
N HIS A 271 -1.29 3.26 -5.62
CA HIS A 271 -1.65 4.66 -5.64
C HIS A 271 -3.17 4.84 -5.58
N GLY A 272 -3.65 5.65 -4.64
CA GLY A 272 -5.06 5.95 -4.48
C GLY A 272 -5.29 7.29 -3.79
N ALA A 273 -6.51 7.79 -3.91
CA ALA A 273 -6.93 9.08 -3.35
C ALA A 273 -7.85 8.88 -2.13
N SER A 274 -7.50 7.96 -1.24
CA SER A 274 -8.28 7.72 -0.02
C SER A 274 -7.39 7.71 1.21
N ALA A 275 -7.90 8.32 2.29
CA ALA A 275 -7.27 8.27 3.60
C ALA A 275 -7.49 6.93 4.33
N TRP A 276 -8.23 5.97 3.72
CA TRP A 276 -8.54 4.68 4.33
C TRP A 276 -8.16 3.53 3.41
N GLY A 277 -7.58 2.49 4.00
CA GLY A 277 -7.18 1.26 3.34
C GLY A 277 -8.03 0.06 3.78
N VAL A 278 -7.36 -1.07 3.94
CA VAL A 278 -8.00 -2.36 4.30
C VAL A 278 -8.44 -2.44 5.75
N GLU A 279 -7.94 -1.57 6.62
CA GLU A 279 -8.30 -1.49 8.03
C GLU A 279 -9.77 -1.13 8.27
N ARG A 280 -10.45 -0.56 7.27
CA ARG A 280 -11.89 -0.26 7.32
C ARG A 280 -12.76 -1.25 6.57
N LEU A 281 -12.19 -2.30 5.99
CA LEU A 281 -12.98 -3.29 5.26
C LEU A 281 -13.75 -4.19 6.21
N PRO A 282 -15.07 -4.37 5.99
CA PRO A 282 -15.81 -5.40 6.70
C PRO A 282 -15.34 -6.79 6.26
N GLY A 283 -15.53 -7.76 7.15
CA GLY A 283 -15.47 -9.17 6.74
C GLY A 283 -16.60 -9.48 5.75
N THR A 284 -16.44 -10.55 4.99
CA THR A 284 -17.37 -10.98 3.94
C THR A 284 -17.63 -12.48 4.05
N SER A 285 -18.67 -12.97 3.39
CA SER A 285 -19.08 -14.38 3.41
C SER A 285 -18.70 -15.13 2.14
N HIS A 286 -18.57 -14.44 1.00
CA HIS A 286 -18.29 -15.04 -0.29
C HIS A 286 -16.98 -14.55 -0.90
N CYS A 287 -16.34 -15.42 -1.68
CA CYS A 287 -15.17 -15.10 -2.48
C CYS A 287 -15.23 -15.83 -3.83
N SER A 288 -14.85 -15.14 -4.90
CA SER A 288 -14.65 -15.73 -6.23
C SER A 288 -13.27 -15.41 -6.79
N VAL A 289 -12.79 -16.31 -7.65
CA VAL A 289 -11.62 -16.11 -8.50
C VAL A 289 -12.06 -16.07 -9.96
N GLY A 290 -11.61 -15.07 -10.71
CA GLY A 290 -11.83 -14.97 -12.16
C GLY A 290 -13.14 -14.31 -12.60
N HIS A 291 -14.05 -13.97 -11.68
CA HIS A 291 -15.29 -13.23 -11.97
C HIS A 291 -15.77 -12.47 -10.72
N ALA A 292 -16.62 -11.46 -10.88
CA ALA A 292 -17.14 -10.68 -9.78
C ALA A 292 -18.47 -11.24 -9.21
N GLN A 293 -19.06 -10.48 -8.27
CA GLN A 293 -20.15 -10.94 -7.38
C GLN A 293 -21.45 -11.36 -8.09
N ARG A 294 -21.71 -10.91 -9.33
CA ARG A 294 -22.96 -11.23 -10.06
C ARG A 294 -22.84 -12.51 -10.92
N GLY A 295 -21.84 -13.35 -10.65
CA GLY A 295 -21.67 -14.65 -11.27
C GLY A 295 -20.63 -14.68 -12.39
N PRO A 296 -20.51 -15.81 -13.13
CA PRO A 296 -19.39 -16.07 -14.06
C PRO A 296 -19.24 -15.06 -15.21
N HIS A 297 -20.30 -14.33 -15.56
CA HIS A 297 -20.28 -13.32 -16.62
C HIS A 297 -20.06 -11.89 -16.10
N ASP A 298 -20.02 -11.67 -14.79
CA ASP A 298 -19.72 -10.36 -14.21
C ASP A 298 -18.23 -10.10 -14.25
N ARG A 299 -17.79 -9.25 -15.20
CA ARG A 299 -16.40 -8.80 -15.33
C ARG A 299 -15.40 -9.98 -15.27
N PRO A 300 -15.54 -10.99 -16.14
CA PRO A 300 -14.68 -12.17 -16.10
C PRO A 300 -13.24 -11.77 -16.43
N PHE A 301 -12.28 -12.50 -15.87
CA PHE A 301 -10.92 -12.49 -16.37
C PHE A 301 -10.91 -13.04 -17.80
N ARG A 302 -10.38 -12.26 -18.75
CA ARG A 302 -10.39 -12.60 -20.19
C ARG A 302 -9.12 -13.30 -20.66
N GLY A 303 -8.12 -13.40 -19.79
CA GLY A 303 -6.90 -14.15 -20.04
C GLY A 303 -7.06 -15.64 -19.75
N ASP A 304 -5.93 -16.36 -19.71
CA ASP A 304 -5.89 -17.77 -19.36
C ASP A 304 -4.97 -18.06 -18.17
N ARG A 305 -4.98 -19.32 -17.70
CA ARG A 305 -4.06 -19.83 -16.67
C ARG A 305 -4.04 -19.02 -15.35
N LEU A 306 -5.11 -18.31 -15.03
CA LEU A 306 -5.22 -17.58 -13.76
C LEU A 306 -5.11 -18.55 -12.58
N ARG A 307 -4.11 -18.32 -11.73
CA ARG A 307 -3.90 -19.04 -10.47
C ARG A 307 -3.63 -18.03 -9.38
N ILE A 308 -4.33 -18.20 -8.27
CA ILE A 308 -4.20 -17.34 -7.10
C ILE A 308 -3.95 -18.23 -5.90
N ALA A 309 -3.02 -17.85 -5.06
CA ALA A 309 -2.81 -18.45 -3.75
C ALA A 309 -2.74 -17.36 -2.69
N ARG A 310 -3.12 -17.68 -1.46
CA ARG A 310 -3.08 -16.77 -0.32
C ARG A 310 -2.27 -17.33 0.83
N GLN A 311 -1.76 -16.44 1.66
CA GLN A 311 -1.21 -16.75 2.98
C GLN A 311 -1.50 -15.60 3.93
N THR A 312 -1.65 -15.89 5.21
CA THR A 312 -1.67 -14.88 6.27
C THR A 312 -0.44 -15.05 7.16
N VAL A 313 0.20 -13.95 7.52
CA VAL A 313 1.37 -13.94 8.40
C VAL A 313 1.05 -13.03 9.57
N GLN A 314 1.22 -13.56 10.79
CA GLN A 314 1.09 -12.77 12.01
C GLN A 314 2.18 -11.71 12.05
N SER A 315 1.81 -10.46 12.32
CA SER A 315 2.79 -9.43 12.63
C SER A 315 3.27 -9.64 14.06
N ALA A 316 4.56 -9.84 14.24
CA ALA A 316 5.16 -9.85 15.56
C ALA A 316 5.55 -8.41 15.93
N LEU A 317 4.83 -7.80 16.87
CA LEU A 317 5.36 -6.64 17.59
C LEU A 317 6.35 -7.10 18.66
#